data_AF-A0A964ET87-F1
#
_entry.id   AF-A0A964ET87-F1
#
_cell.length_a   1.000
_cell.length_b   1.000
_cell.length_c   1.000
_cell.angle_alpha   90.00
_cell.angle_beta   90.00
_cell.angle_gamma   90.00
#
_symmetry.space_group_name_H-M   'P 1'
#
loop_
_entity.id
_entity.type
_entity.pdbx_description
1 polymer ?
#
loop_
_entity_poly.entity_id
_entity_poly.type
_entity_poly.pdbx_seq_one_letter_code
_entity_poly.pdbx_strand_id
1 'polypeptide(L)'
;MIVQVSRFIAIASVMGWALGCGGEDGGADTGPDTSTTADASDTTDGSAAVDGDGGSAPGPDASPDATTDAEVGCATGAPCDDGDPCTTDDVCDAAGACAGTAISCDDGLTCTADACKEGACTHTLGGGYCLREGDTPVCVSSLASPPDNSCVFCDLSAGSPAWKPFADGAPCSDGDACTKGDVCELGACITTSAVQCPNTNPCVSSTCEPSVGCVDSPLDVPCDDGDPCTVGDLCAAGACTAGAGELDCDDADPCTLDGCTPEVGCWHVPDTKCDDGEACTVDTCQPDGSCTNEPFSGPCEDGDLCTSGEVCADGVCAGGVPVSCDDDEECTADGCDPATGCTHFYVGGACDDGYSCSIEDTCVAGLCVGAKQGCGLCQTPVTDKALKVISLLMAGDANPGSGLDVDGDPLTCAPEPCGGGVDNALSVIAALMNEPLNEALASAAVLYVVDLDKATLDGQEFPMAVLDSELTLQSQFSGCDFQSETCSYTPTQFSYGPSCEPYFGLPNATIVNGELRAGGKGYVMTMALALGGGVFIALTIVDAQVRGVVKLGGDGTQIVGLTGVIGGATPKKQLISTIAALPSSVLPVDSATVISLLDLIVETDVDLDGDGENDGSSLAIRFDTIPAVLE
;
A
#
# COMPACT_ATOMS: atom_id res chain seq x y z
N MET A 1 -45.39 32.73 0.87
CA MET A 1 -44.20 33.38 1.45
C MET A 1 -43.04 32.52 1.02
N ILE A 2 -42.46 32.85 -0.14
CA ILE A 2 -41.52 31.98 -0.86
C ILE A 2 -40.13 32.57 -0.66
N VAL A 3 -39.23 31.81 -0.03
CA VAL A 3 -37.83 32.21 0.13
C VAL A 3 -37.07 31.66 -1.07
N GLN A 4 -36.61 32.56 -1.95
CA GLN A 4 -35.61 32.19 -2.94
C GLN A 4 -34.28 31.94 -2.22
N VAL A 5 -33.66 30.79 -2.47
CA VAL A 5 -32.23 30.58 -2.23
C VAL A 5 -31.60 30.34 -3.59
N SER A 6 -31.08 31.41 -4.20
CA SER A 6 -30.25 31.29 -5.39
C SER A 6 -28.96 30.57 -5.03
N ARG A 7 -28.69 29.42 -5.67
CA ARG A 7 -27.42 28.69 -5.57
C ARG A 7 -26.29 29.60 -6.07
N PHE A 8 -25.54 30.21 -5.16
CA PHE A 8 -24.27 30.89 -5.46
C PHE A 8 -23.13 29.95 -5.06
N ILE A 9 -22.49 29.32 -6.06
CA ILE A 9 -21.29 28.51 -5.84
C ILE A 9 -20.14 29.45 -5.49
N ALA A 10 -19.61 29.29 -4.27
CA ALA A 10 -18.46 30.05 -3.76
C ALA A 10 -17.27 29.12 -3.51
N ILE A 11 -16.67 28.60 -4.58
CA ILE A 11 -15.34 27.98 -4.52
C ILE A 11 -14.32 29.06 -4.93
N ALA A 12 -13.78 29.76 -3.94
CA ALA A 12 -12.85 30.86 -4.15
C ALA A 12 -11.42 30.46 -3.77
N SER A 13 -10.58 30.30 -4.80
CA SER A 13 -9.14 30.63 -4.86
C SER A 13 -8.32 30.61 -3.57
N VAL A 14 -7.35 29.69 -3.50
CA VAL A 14 -6.08 29.92 -2.79
C VAL A 14 -4.99 30.26 -3.82
N MET A 15 -4.43 31.46 -3.73
CA MET A 15 -3.23 31.92 -4.46
C MET A 15 -1.98 31.29 -3.82
N GLY A 16 -0.81 31.09 -4.45
CA GLY A 16 -0.36 31.41 -5.80
C GLY A 16 1.05 32.05 -5.80
N TRP A 17 2.00 31.47 -6.55
CA TRP A 17 3.30 32.06 -7.01
C TRP A 17 4.33 32.45 -5.93
N ALA A 18 5.66 32.34 -6.09
CA ALA A 18 6.55 31.71 -7.08
C ALA A 18 7.99 31.69 -6.51
N LEU A 19 8.89 30.86 -7.08
CA LEU A 19 10.38 30.91 -7.11
C LEU A 19 10.85 29.49 -7.50
N GLY A 20 11.76 29.22 -8.45
CA GLY A 20 12.58 30.10 -9.28
C GLY A 20 14.06 29.75 -9.17
N CYS A 21 14.54 28.71 -9.87
CA CYS A 21 15.96 28.35 -9.96
C CYS A 21 16.36 27.98 -11.39
N GLY A 22 17.27 28.77 -11.97
CA GLY A 22 18.19 28.35 -13.04
C GLY A 22 19.59 28.15 -12.44
N GLY A 23 20.44 27.36 -13.09
CA GLY A 23 21.70 26.85 -12.52
C GLY A 23 23.00 27.54 -12.97
N GLU A 24 24.02 26.72 -13.21
CA GLU A 24 25.43 27.00 -13.58
C GLU A 24 26.42 27.20 -12.41
N ASP A 25 27.03 26.07 -12.01
CA ASP A 25 28.48 25.78 -12.01
C ASP A 25 29.50 26.81 -11.51
N GLY A 26 30.31 26.40 -10.52
CA GLY A 26 31.52 27.12 -10.11
C GLY A 26 32.17 26.60 -8.82
N GLY A 27 32.88 25.47 -8.90
CA GLY A 27 33.53 24.85 -7.73
C GLY A 27 34.94 25.36 -7.40
N ALA A 28 35.21 25.47 -6.10
CA ALA A 28 36.48 25.26 -5.39
C ALA A 28 36.09 24.99 -3.92
N ASP A 29 36.69 24.07 -3.17
CA ASP A 29 38.11 23.74 -3.15
C ASP A 29 38.38 22.23 -2.94
N THR A 30 39.64 21.85 -3.18
CA THR A 30 40.29 20.55 -2.92
C THR A 30 39.85 19.83 -1.64
N GLY A 31 39.83 18.50 -1.52
CA GLY A 31 40.62 17.46 -2.18
C GLY A 31 40.71 16.22 -1.25
N PRO A 32 41.23 15.06 -1.69
CA PRO A 32 40.44 13.84 -1.57
C PRO A 32 41.04 12.70 -0.71
N ASP A 33 40.26 11.62 -0.64
CA ASP A 33 40.59 10.21 -0.41
C ASP A 33 42.06 9.80 -0.29
N THR A 34 42.35 8.92 0.67
CA THR A 34 42.46 7.47 0.40
C THR A 34 42.86 6.69 1.66
N SER A 35 42.24 5.53 1.88
CA SER A 35 42.84 4.47 2.68
C SER A 35 42.90 3.19 1.84
N THR A 36 44.09 2.64 1.63
CA THR A 36 44.31 1.28 1.12
C THR A 36 45.78 0.87 1.30
N THR A 37 46.00 0.03 2.32
CA THR A 37 46.89 -1.16 2.38
C THR A 37 48.22 -1.26 1.61
N ALA A 38 49.19 -1.84 2.33
CA ALA A 38 50.43 -2.50 1.89
C ALA A 38 51.64 -1.57 1.58
N ASP A 39 52.90 -1.95 1.85
CA ASP A 39 53.40 -3.29 2.19
C ASP A 39 54.74 -3.28 3.00
N ALA A 40 55.10 -4.46 3.51
CA ALA A 40 56.45 -5.00 3.74
C ALA A 40 57.28 -4.67 5.01
N SER A 41 57.35 -5.70 5.88
CA SER A 41 58.59 -6.28 6.46
C SER A 41 59.30 -5.54 7.63
N ASP A 42 60.02 -6.20 8.56
CA ASP A 42 60.37 -7.62 8.72
C ASP A 42 60.72 -7.98 10.19
N THR A 43 60.78 -9.29 10.49
CA THR A 43 61.59 -9.97 11.51
C THR A 43 61.46 -9.68 13.03
N THR A 44 61.08 -10.74 13.77
CA THR A 44 61.72 -11.33 14.99
C THR A 44 62.05 -10.44 16.21
N ASP A 45 62.07 -10.92 17.46
CA ASP A 45 62.20 -12.31 17.95
C ASP A 45 61.49 -12.50 19.30
N GLY A 46 61.10 -13.74 19.59
CA GLY A 46 60.52 -14.13 20.88
C GLY A 46 61.57 -14.66 21.86
N SER A 47 61.41 -14.36 23.14
CA SER A 47 62.32 -14.80 24.21
C SER A 47 62.51 -16.33 24.27
N ALA A 48 63.77 -16.78 24.26
CA ALA A 48 64.19 -18.01 24.92
C ALA A 48 65.19 -17.61 26.04
N ALA A 49 64.83 -17.63 27.32
CA ALA A 49 64.47 -18.75 28.19
C ALA A 49 65.68 -19.44 28.86
N VAL A 50 65.42 -19.98 30.07
CA VAL A 50 66.20 -20.98 30.83
C VAL A 50 67.31 -20.46 31.77
N ASP A 51 67.10 -20.75 33.07
CA ASP A 51 68.01 -20.96 34.21
C ASP A 51 69.10 -19.91 34.56
N GLY A 52 69.48 -19.67 35.82
CA GLY A 52 68.99 -20.24 37.08
C GLY A 52 70.06 -20.15 38.20
N ASP A 53 69.70 -19.52 39.32
CA ASP A 53 70.36 -19.51 40.65
C ASP A 53 71.84 -19.03 40.79
N GLY A 54 72.21 -18.58 41.99
CA GLY A 54 73.60 -18.34 42.41
C GLY A 54 73.91 -16.95 42.98
N GLY A 55 73.55 -16.69 44.23
CA GLY A 55 73.84 -15.40 44.88
C GLY A 55 75.28 -15.25 45.44
N SER A 56 75.70 -14.01 45.73
CA SER A 56 76.50 -13.62 46.93
C SER A 56 76.85 -12.12 46.96
N ALA A 57 76.82 -11.54 48.16
CA ALA A 57 77.22 -10.16 48.51
C ALA A 57 78.76 -9.98 48.60
N PRO A 58 79.37 -8.81 48.95
CA PRO A 58 78.81 -7.52 49.43
C PRO A 58 79.40 -6.23 48.76
N GLY A 59 79.11 -5.04 49.32
CA GLY A 59 79.59 -3.69 48.86
C GLY A 59 81.08 -3.39 49.16
N PRO A 60 81.56 -2.11 49.28
CA PRO A 60 80.83 -0.95 49.86
C PRO A 60 81.16 0.49 49.31
N ASP A 61 80.53 1.49 49.96
CA ASP A 61 81.10 2.78 50.45
C ASP A 61 81.14 4.12 49.64
N ALA A 62 81.12 5.19 50.46
CA ALA A 62 81.62 6.58 50.28
C ALA A 62 80.84 7.69 49.51
N SER A 63 80.26 8.61 50.31
CA SER A 63 80.10 10.07 50.05
C SER A 63 81.45 10.80 50.31
N PRO A 64 81.73 12.10 50.00
CA PRO A 64 80.97 13.35 50.32
C PRO A 64 80.88 14.32 49.10
N ASP A 65 80.69 15.67 49.12
CA ASP A 65 80.61 16.72 50.16
C ASP A 65 79.80 17.96 49.64
N ALA A 66 79.73 19.08 50.40
CA ALA A 66 78.94 20.31 50.08
C ALA A 66 79.78 21.58 49.81
N THR A 67 79.19 22.65 49.21
CA THR A 67 79.44 24.09 49.54
C THR A 67 78.52 25.13 48.84
N THR A 68 77.85 25.97 49.65
CA THR A 68 77.59 27.45 49.57
C THR A 68 77.06 28.19 48.33
N ASP A 69 76.17 29.17 48.61
CA ASP A 69 75.48 30.11 47.70
C ASP A 69 76.35 30.99 46.77
N ALA A 70 75.88 31.15 45.54
CA ALA A 70 75.98 32.35 44.71
C ALA A 70 74.78 32.38 43.73
N GLU A 71 74.29 33.54 43.32
CA GLU A 71 73.19 33.64 42.33
C GLU A 71 73.60 33.03 40.99
N VAL A 72 73.01 31.88 40.63
CA VAL A 72 73.19 31.24 39.32
C VAL A 72 71.90 31.39 38.52
N GLY A 73 71.81 32.47 37.73
CA GLY A 73 70.97 32.44 36.53
C GLY A 73 71.57 31.42 35.56
N CYS A 74 70.81 30.39 35.19
CA CYS A 74 71.34 29.31 34.37
C CYS A 74 71.31 29.65 32.88
N ALA A 75 72.15 28.98 32.08
CA ALA A 75 72.34 29.34 30.68
C ALA A 75 71.12 28.94 29.83
N THR A 76 70.70 29.80 28.91
CA THR A 76 69.53 29.56 28.05
C THR A 76 69.58 28.21 27.33
N GLY A 77 68.55 27.39 27.51
CA GLY A 77 68.46 26.03 26.98
C GLY A 77 69.27 24.97 27.74
N ALA A 78 69.90 25.31 28.87
CA ALA A 78 70.46 24.31 29.78
C ALA A 78 69.34 23.70 30.65
N PRO A 79 69.43 22.40 30.97
CA PRO A 79 68.51 21.77 31.91
C PRO A 79 68.67 22.37 33.31
N CYS A 80 67.54 22.53 33.99
CA CYS A 80 67.46 23.06 35.34
C CYS A 80 66.34 22.33 36.12
N ASP A 81 65.91 22.89 37.23
CA ASP A 81 64.80 22.43 38.06
C ASP A 81 64.11 23.71 38.54
N ASP A 82 62.85 23.93 38.15
CA ASP A 82 62.09 25.13 38.52
C ASP A 82 61.43 25.01 39.91
N GLY A 83 61.49 23.80 40.50
CA GLY A 83 60.96 23.47 41.81
C GLY A 83 59.45 23.17 41.82
N ASP A 84 58.76 23.22 40.68
CA ASP A 84 57.38 22.77 40.55
C ASP A 84 57.36 21.27 40.17
N PRO A 85 56.89 20.37 41.04
CA PRO A 85 56.83 18.94 40.69
C PRO A 85 55.80 18.63 39.58
N CYS A 86 55.02 19.62 39.13
CA CYS A 86 54.04 19.50 38.05
C CYS A 86 54.54 19.98 36.67
N THR A 87 55.82 20.30 36.54
CA THR A 87 56.51 20.54 35.26
C THR A 87 57.48 19.40 34.94
N THR A 88 57.84 19.29 33.66
CA THR A 88 58.82 18.33 33.12
C THR A 88 59.61 19.00 31.99
N ASP A 89 60.81 18.49 31.71
CA ASP A 89 61.73 19.07 30.71
C ASP A 89 62.11 20.54 30.97
N ASP A 90 62.34 20.86 32.25
CA ASP A 90 62.74 22.17 32.77
C ASP A 90 64.01 22.74 32.10
N VAL A 91 63.87 23.92 31.49
CA VAL A 91 64.95 24.61 30.78
C VAL A 91 65.00 26.09 31.11
N CYS A 92 66.21 26.65 31.17
CA CYS A 92 66.37 28.08 31.38
C CYS A 92 66.04 28.91 30.13
N ASP A 93 65.31 29.99 30.33
CA ASP A 93 64.94 30.93 29.28
C ASP A 93 66.08 31.92 28.92
N ALA A 94 65.76 32.93 28.08
CA ALA A 94 66.71 33.97 27.68
C ALA A 94 67.04 34.99 28.79
N ALA A 95 66.27 35.01 29.88
CA ALA A 95 66.49 35.84 31.06
C ALA A 95 67.20 35.10 32.21
N GLY A 96 67.37 33.78 32.10
CA GLY A 96 67.98 32.91 33.10
C GLY A 96 67.00 32.36 34.16
N ALA A 97 65.69 32.46 33.90
CA ALA A 97 64.65 31.83 34.70
C ALA A 97 64.44 30.37 34.23
N CYS A 98 64.35 29.44 35.17
CA CYS A 98 64.00 28.05 34.87
C CYS A 98 62.47 27.91 34.76
N ALA A 99 62.00 27.17 33.74
CA ALA A 99 60.60 26.75 33.63
C ALA A 99 60.49 25.48 32.77
N GLY A 100 59.62 24.55 33.17
CA GLY A 100 59.31 23.35 32.39
C GLY A 100 57.97 23.37 31.65
N THR A 101 57.70 22.25 30.98
CA THR A 101 56.42 21.95 30.33
C THR A 101 55.48 21.31 31.35
N ALA A 102 54.30 21.90 31.55
CA ALA A 102 53.31 21.38 32.49
C ALA A 102 52.88 19.94 32.14
N ILE A 103 52.81 19.08 33.16
CA ILE A 103 52.30 17.71 33.04
C ILE A 103 50.82 17.76 32.64
N SER A 104 50.48 17.12 31.52
CA SER A 104 49.09 16.90 31.14
C SER A 104 48.46 15.82 32.02
N CYS A 105 47.29 16.13 32.59
CA CYS A 105 46.53 15.24 33.47
C CYS A 105 45.11 14.97 32.93
N ASP A 106 44.87 15.17 31.64
CA ASP A 106 43.58 14.90 30.98
C ASP A 106 43.26 13.39 31.07
N ASP A 107 42.17 13.01 31.75
CA ASP A 107 41.69 11.63 31.84
C ASP A 107 40.67 11.26 30.74
N GLY A 108 40.38 12.19 29.82
CA GLY A 108 39.39 12.06 28.76
C GLY A 108 37.95 12.33 29.21
N LEU A 109 37.70 12.66 30.49
CA LEU A 109 36.36 12.88 31.03
C LEU A 109 36.05 14.38 31.13
N THR A 110 35.23 14.90 30.22
CA THR A 110 34.86 16.33 30.22
C THR A 110 34.10 16.82 31.47
N CYS A 111 33.74 15.94 32.41
CA CYS A 111 33.17 16.29 33.70
C CYS A 111 34.16 16.32 34.87
N THR A 112 35.40 15.87 34.73
CA THR A 112 36.45 16.03 35.74
C THR A 112 37.17 17.36 35.54
N ALA A 113 37.69 17.91 36.63
CA ALA A 113 38.60 19.03 36.63
C ALA A 113 40.00 18.48 36.90
N ASP A 114 40.78 18.35 35.83
CA ASP A 114 42.12 17.80 35.85
C ASP A 114 43.14 18.84 36.28
N ALA A 115 43.93 18.49 37.28
CA ALA A 115 45.03 19.32 37.76
C ALA A 115 46.14 18.46 38.35
N CYS A 116 47.38 18.72 37.94
CA CYS A 116 48.52 18.23 38.69
C CYS A 116 48.63 18.97 40.03
N LYS A 117 48.91 18.23 41.11
CA LYS A 117 49.24 18.75 42.44
C LYS A 117 50.36 17.90 43.05
N GLU A 118 51.42 18.54 43.52
CA GLU A 118 52.57 17.86 44.15
C GLU A 118 53.20 16.75 43.27
N GLY A 119 53.14 16.90 41.94
CA GLY A 119 53.65 15.93 40.96
C GLY A 119 52.75 14.72 40.70
N ALA A 120 51.53 14.72 41.22
CA ALA A 120 50.52 13.71 40.92
C ALA A 120 49.31 14.34 40.20
N CYS A 121 48.78 13.64 39.20
CA CYS A 121 47.51 14.04 38.59
C CYS A 121 46.34 13.85 39.56
N THR A 122 45.47 14.85 39.62
CA THR A 122 44.24 14.84 40.42
C THR A 122 43.04 15.18 39.55
N HIS A 123 42.08 14.28 39.49
CA HIS A 123 40.87 14.38 38.67
C HIS A 123 39.69 14.65 39.61
N THR A 124 39.17 15.87 39.63
CA THR A 124 38.13 16.29 40.59
C THR A 124 36.78 16.39 39.91
N LEU A 125 35.82 15.51 40.22
CA LEU A 125 34.50 15.53 39.59
C LEU A 125 33.81 16.90 39.72
N GLY A 126 33.47 17.49 38.58
CA GLY A 126 32.79 18.78 38.46
C GLY A 126 31.31 18.71 38.84
N GLY A 127 30.78 19.84 39.30
CA GLY A 127 29.36 19.96 39.63
C GLY A 127 28.47 19.80 38.39
N GLY A 128 27.43 18.97 38.50
CA GLY A 128 26.49 18.68 37.40
C GLY A 128 26.42 17.22 36.98
N TYR A 129 27.32 16.38 37.49
CA TYR A 129 27.50 15.00 37.05
C TYR A 129 27.64 14.01 38.20
N CYS A 130 27.27 12.75 37.93
CA CYS A 130 27.69 11.58 38.67
C CYS A 130 28.73 10.82 37.83
N LEU A 131 29.76 10.28 38.47
CA LEU A 131 30.73 9.41 37.82
C LEU A 131 30.29 7.95 37.96
N ARG A 132 30.32 7.20 36.86
CA ARG A 132 30.25 5.73 36.87
C ARG A 132 31.65 5.20 36.69
N GLU A 133 32.18 4.53 37.71
CA GLU A 133 33.48 3.85 37.68
C GLU A 133 33.34 2.50 36.97
N GLY A 134 34.34 2.12 36.16
CA GLY A 134 34.36 0.89 35.35
C GLY A 134 35.52 0.91 34.35
N ASP A 135 35.62 -0.11 33.49
CA ASP A 135 36.70 -0.22 32.47
C ASP A 135 36.67 0.94 31.43
N THR A 136 35.48 1.52 31.22
CA THR A 136 35.30 2.80 30.53
C THR A 136 34.47 3.70 31.47
N PRO A 137 35.11 4.60 32.24
CA PRO A 137 34.38 5.49 33.13
C PRO A 137 33.55 6.49 32.33
N VAL A 138 32.35 6.83 32.84
CA VAL A 138 31.44 7.75 32.13
C VAL A 138 30.83 8.80 33.06
N CYS A 139 30.79 10.02 32.53
CA CYS A 139 30.13 11.19 33.10
C CYS A 139 28.64 11.16 32.79
N VAL A 140 27.79 11.14 33.81
CA VAL A 140 26.32 11.13 33.62
C VAL A 140 25.71 12.37 34.25
N SER A 141 25.02 13.16 33.44
CA SER A 141 24.36 14.41 33.86
C SER A 141 23.21 14.15 34.83
N SER A 142 22.85 15.16 35.62
CA SER A 142 21.64 15.14 36.46
C SER A 142 20.41 14.57 35.73
N LEU A 143 19.69 13.66 36.41
CA LEU A 143 18.49 12.96 35.95
C LEU A 143 18.68 12.01 34.75
N ALA A 144 19.90 11.81 34.24
CA ALA A 144 20.20 10.77 33.25
C ALA A 144 20.63 9.46 33.91
N SER A 145 20.45 8.36 33.18
CA SER A 145 20.94 7.01 33.54
C SER A 145 22.30 6.72 32.90
N PRO A 146 23.14 5.86 33.51
CA PRO A 146 24.36 5.37 32.89
C PRO A 146 24.05 4.29 31.83
N PRO A 147 24.93 4.08 30.82
CA PRO A 147 24.70 3.10 29.74
C PRO A 147 24.60 1.65 30.21
N ASP A 148 25.19 1.32 31.36
CA ASP A 148 25.32 -0.03 31.90
C ASP A 148 24.29 -0.35 33.02
N ASN A 149 23.40 0.58 33.36
CA ASN A 149 22.23 0.32 34.20
C ASN A 149 21.19 1.45 34.05
N SER A 150 20.20 1.25 33.17
CA SER A 150 19.13 2.23 32.96
C SER A 150 18.21 2.45 34.18
N CYS A 151 18.24 1.57 35.19
CA CYS A 151 17.39 1.61 36.38
C CYS A 151 17.91 2.47 37.54
N VAL A 152 19.03 3.18 37.35
CA VAL A 152 19.47 4.24 38.26
C VAL A 152 19.68 5.55 37.50
N PHE A 153 19.40 6.67 38.16
CA PHE A 153 19.66 8.01 37.64
C PHE A 153 20.60 8.81 38.55
N CYS A 154 21.28 9.79 37.98
CA CYS A 154 22.10 10.73 38.73
C CYS A 154 21.24 11.77 39.47
N ASP A 155 21.21 11.74 40.80
CA ASP A 155 20.56 12.73 41.65
C ASP A 155 21.59 13.70 42.24
N LEU A 156 21.40 14.98 41.99
CA LEU A 156 22.20 16.08 42.55
C LEU A 156 21.44 16.90 43.60
N SER A 157 20.16 16.61 43.83
CA SER A 157 19.27 17.44 44.65
C SER A 157 19.65 17.48 46.14
N ALA A 158 20.40 16.47 46.60
CA ALA A 158 20.89 16.37 47.98
C ALA A 158 22.19 17.16 48.26
N GLY A 159 22.75 17.86 47.27
CA GLY A 159 23.99 18.65 47.42
C GLY A 159 25.29 17.84 47.28
N SER A 160 25.19 16.55 46.97
CA SER A 160 26.31 15.67 46.57
C SER A 160 25.80 14.71 45.50
N PRO A 161 26.57 14.40 44.43
CA PRO A 161 26.16 13.43 43.42
C PRO A 161 25.88 12.06 44.04
N ALA A 162 24.72 11.49 43.74
CA ALA A 162 24.33 10.17 44.22
C ALA A 162 23.49 9.42 43.18
N TRP A 163 23.73 8.12 43.04
CA TRP A 163 22.87 7.24 42.25
C TRP A 163 21.57 6.95 43.01
N LYS A 164 20.43 7.10 42.33
CA LYS A 164 19.09 6.78 42.85
C LYS A 164 18.39 5.77 41.95
N PRO A 165 17.69 4.76 42.49
CA PRO A 165 16.88 3.87 41.67
C PRO A 165 15.66 4.61 41.13
N PHE A 166 15.21 4.23 39.93
CA PHE A 166 13.84 4.50 39.49
C PHE A 166 12.83 3.69 40.31
N ALA A 167 11.55 4.02 40.18
CA ALA A 167 10.49 3.25 40.83
C ALA A 167 10.39 1.83 40.24
N ASP A 168 10.04 0.86 41.08
CA ASP A 168 9.79 -0.50 40.62
C ASP A 168 8.67 -0.51 39.56
N GLY A 169 8.87 -1.24 38.46
CA GLY A 169 7.98 -1.24 37.30
C GLY A 169 8.23 -0.12 36.28
N ALA A 170 9.21 0.77 36.50
CA ALA A 170 9.65 1.71 35.46
C ALA A 170 10.28 0.94 34.27
N PRO A 171 10.00 1.32 33.01
CA PRO A 171 10.57 0.65 31.84
C PRO A 171 12.09 0.86 31.78
N CYS A 172 12.80 -0.20 31.41
CA CYS A 172 14.25 -0.20 31.28
C CYS A 172 14.67 -1.00 30.05
N SER A 173 15.98 -1.11 29.82
CA SER A 173 16.56 -2.10 28.91
C SER A 173 17.86 -2.59 29.53
N ASP A 174 18.08 -3.90 29.46
CA ASP A 174 19.32 -4.56 29.88
C ASP A 174 20.39 -4.60 28.77
N GLY A 175 20.03 -4.14 27.56
CA GLY A 175 20.88 -4.16 26.37
C GLY A 175 20.84 -5.48 25.59
N ASP A 176 19.99 -6.44 25.98
CA ASP A 176 19.78 -7.69 25.26
C ASP A 176 18.64 -7.54 24.24
N ALA A 177 18.90 -7.79 22.96
CA ALA A 177 17.90 -7.73 21.90
C ALA A 177 16.88 -8.90 21.96
N CYS A 178 17.14 -9.90 22.81
CA CYS A 178 16.34 -11.09 23.02
C CYS A 178 15.44 -11.02 24.27
N THR A 179 15.38 -9.86 24.92
CA THR A 179 14.50 -9.57 26.05
C THR A 179 13.51 -8.48 25.64
N LYS A 180 12.29 -8.52 26.19
CA LYS A 180 11.26 -7.50 25.95
C LYS A 180 10.43 -7.26 27.20
N GLY A 181 10.05 -6.01 27.39
CA GLY A 181 9.21 -5.58 28.52
C GLY A 181 9.99 -5.50 29.83
N ASP A 182 11.27 -5.15 29.78
CA ASP A 182 12.13 -5.12 30.96
C ASP A 182 11.73 -3.98 31.88
N VAL A 183 11.76 -4.26 33.18
CA VAL A 183 11.32 -3.32 34.22
C VAL A 183 12.35 -3.22 35.33
N CYS A 184 12.40 -2.07 35.98
CA CYS A 184 13.21 -1.91 37.17
C CYS A 184 12.60 -2.67 38.36
N GLU A 185 13.44 -3.43 39.07
CA GLU A 185 13.16 -3.94 40.41
C GLU A 185 14.38 -3.67 41.29
N LEU A 186 14.19 -2.96 42.41
CA LEU A 186 15.22 -2.63 43.40
C LEU A 186 16.47 -1.91 42.81
N GLY A 187 16.33 -1.22 41.67
CA GLY A 187 17.41 -0.50 40.98
C GLY A 187 18.25 -1.35 40.01
N ALA A 188 17.83 -2.58 39.72
CA ALA A 188 18.34 -3.38 38.61
C ALA A 188 17.25 -3.51 37.52
N CYS A 189 17.66 -3.59 36.26
CA CYS A 189 16.74 -3.94 35.17
C CYS A 189 16.54 -5.45 35.18
N ILE A 190 15.29 -5.92 35.19
CA ILE A 190 14.94 -7.33 35.16
C ILE A 190 14.09 -7.67 33.93
N THR A 191 14.41 -8.80 33.32
CA THR A 191 13.74 -9.33 32.13
C THR A 191 12.40 -9.93 32.49
N THR A 192 11.31 -9.50 31.83
CA THR A 192 9.97 -10.08 32.09
C THR A 192 9.56 -11.12 31.05
N SER A 193 10.14 -11.10 29.84
CA SER A 193 9.87 -12.06 28.78
C SER A 193 11.01 -12.17 27.77
N ALA A 194 11.29 -13.39 27.32
CA ALA A 194 12.24 -13.66 26.24
C ALA A 194 11.56 -13.58 24.87
N VAL A 195 12.21 -12.91 23.92
CA VAL A 195 11.79 -12.84 22.52
C VAL A 195 11.71 -14.26 21.95
N GLN A 196 10.53 -14.61 21.46
CA GLN A 196 10.36 -15.80 20.64
C GLN A 196 10.75 -15.45 19.20
N CYS A 197 11.59 -16.28 18.60
CA CYS A 197 11.87 -16.24 17.17
C CYS A 197 11.04 -17.34 16.50
N PRO A 198 9.79 -17.05 16.07
CA PRO A 198 8.96 -18.04 15.40
C PRO A 198 9.60 -18.40 14.06
N ASN A 199 9.88 -19.69 13.86
CA ASN A 199 10.39 -20.18 12.60
C ASN A 199 9.27 -20.88 11.81
N THR A 200 8.95 -20.35 10.64
CA THR A 200 8.01 -20.94 9.68
C THR A 200 8.72 -21.57 8.47
N ASN A 201 10.03 -21.37 8.33
CA ASN A 201 10.82 -21.86 7.21
C ASN A 201 11.61 -23.13 7.63
N PRO A 202 11.34 -24.32 7.05
CA PRO A 202 12.02 -25.56 7.42
C PRO A 202 13.52 -25.56 7.10
N CYS A 203 13.99 -24.63 6.27
CA CYS A 203 15.37 -24.54 5.79
C CYS A 203 16.27 -23.58 6.55
N VAL A 204 15.77 -22.99 7.63
CA VAL A 204 16.59 -22.25 8.59
C VAL A 204 16.29 -22.73 10.02
N SER A 205 17.15 -22.37 10.96
CA SER A 205 16.84 -22.38 12.39
C SER A 205 16.94 -20.97 12.96
N SER A 206 15.80 -20.39 13.32
CA SER A 206 15.74 -19.08 13.99
C SER A 206 16.17 -19.21 15.45
N THR A 207 17.25 -18.52 15.82
CA THR A 207 17.76 -18.44 17.20
C THR A 207 17.89 -16.97 17.60
N CYS A 208 17.70 -16.64 18.87
CA CYS A 208 17.91 -15.26 19.32
C CYS A 208 19.35 -15.05 19.80
N GLU A 209 20.07 -14.11 19.21
CA GLU A 209 21.40 -13.65 19.60
C GLU A 209 21.33 -12.31 20.34
N PRO A 210 21.85 -12.22 21.60
CA PRO A 210 21.64 -11.05 22.46
C PRO A 210 22.05 -9.68 21.90
N SER A 211 22.96 -9.61 20.93
CA SER A 211 23.43 -8.33 20.37
C SER A 211 22.67 -7.88 19.11
N VAL A 212 21.83 -8.73 18.51
CA VAL A 212 21.19 -8.47 17.20
C VAL A 212 19.72 -8.92 17.12
N GLY A 213 19.25 -9.76 18.03
CA GLY A 213 17.88 -10.28 18.05
C GLY A 213 17.77 -11.63 17.32
N CYS A 214 16.64 -11.88 16.67
CA CYS A 214 16.43 -13.12 15.93
C CYS A 214 17.34 -13.20 14.70
N VAL A 215 18.13 -14.28 14.61
CA VAL A 215 18.98 -14.62 13.47
C VAL A 215 18.62 -15.99 12.94
N ASP A 216 18.63 -16.12 11.61
CA ASP A 216 18.35 -17.37 10.91
C ASP A 216 19.66 -18.01 10.44
N SER A 217 19.87 -19.27 10.81
CA SER A 217 20.99 -20.09 10.30
C SER A 217 20.48 -21.10 9.28
N PRO A 218 21.01 -21.15 8.04
CA PRO A 218 20.64 -22.15 7.05
C PRO A 218 20.85 -23.59 7.54
N LEU A 219 19.95 -24.48 7.14
CA LEU A 219 20.02 -25.92 7.40
C LEU A 219 20.17 -26.68 6.07
N ASP A 220 20.89 -27.81 6.09
CA ASP A 220 21.00 -28.75 4.97
C ASP A 220 20.15 -30.00 5.28
N VAL A 221 18.82 -29.84 5.29
CA VAL A 221 17.85 -30.91 5.63
C VAL A 221 16.83 -31.13 4.50
N PRO A 222 16.14 -32.28 4.46
CA PRO A 222 14.99 -32.46 3.57
C PRO A 222 13.87 -31.47 3.87
N CYS A 223 13.23 -30.99 2.82
CA CYS A 223 12.10 -30.08 2.87
C CYS A 223 11.08 -30.50 1.80
N ASP A 224 10.16 -29.59 1.50
CA ASP A 224 9.13 -29.67 0.45
C ASP A 224 9.13 -28.27 -0.16
N ASP A 225 9.39 -28.15 -1.47
CA ASP A 225 9.44 -26.85 -2.15
C ASP A 225 8.07 -26.40 -2.70
N GLY A 226 7.04 -27.22 -2.48
CA GLY A 226 5.67 -26.98 -2.94
C GLY A 226 5.40 -27.44 -4.36
N ASP A 227 6.40 -27.93 -5.10
CA ASP A 227 6.21 -28.52 -6.43
C ASP A 227 5.87 -30.02 -6.28
N PRO A 228 4.66 -30.48 -6.65
CA PRO A 228 4.29 -31.90 -6.60
C PRO A 228 5.06 -32.78 -7.59
N CYS A 229 5.87 -32.22 -8.49
CA CYS A 229 6.64 -32.93 -9.51
C CYS A 229 8.12 -33.14 -9.17
N THR A 230 8.60 -32.51 -8.10
CA THR A 230 9.95 -32.69 -7.57
C THR A 230 9.94 -33.81 -6.52
N VAL A 231 11.04 -34.56 -6.41
CA VAL A 231 11.19 -35.53 -5.31
C VAL A 231 12.58 -35.46 -4.68
N GLY A 232 12.58 -35.39 -3.34
CA GLY A 232 13.79 -35.38 -2.53
C GLY A 232 14.38 -33.97 -2.39
N ASP A 233 13.52 -32.99 -2.15
CA ASP A 233 13.86 -31.58 -2.03
C ASP A 233 14.74 -31.34 -0.82
N LEU A 234 15.68 -30.42 -1.01
CA LEU A 234 16.72 -30.14 -0.03
C LEU A 234 16.83 -28.65 0.17
N CYS A 235 17.04 -28.29 1.43
CA CYS A 235 17.35 -26.95 1.80
C CYS A 235 18.72 -26.55 1.24
N ALA A 236 18.77 -25.40 0.56
CA ALA A 236 19.99 -24.81 0.03
C ALA A 236 19.97 -23.30 0.32
N ALA A 237 21.01 -22.81 0.99
CA ALA A 237 21.18 -21.39 1.34
C ALA A 237 19.97 -20.74 2.09
N GLY A 238 19.19 -21.55 2.82
CA GLY A 238 18.05 -21.07 3.62
C GLY A 238 16.69 -21.11 2.91
N ALA A 239 16.63 -21.55 1.64
CA ALA A 239 15.40 -21.82 0.92
C ALA A 239 15.26 -23.33 0.65
N CYS A 240 14.03 -23.83 0.50
CA CYS A 240 13.84 -25.17 -0.06
C CYS A 240 14.08 -25.13 -1.57
N THR A 241 14.70 -26.17 -2.11
CA THR A 241 14.99 -26.26 -3.55
C THR A 241 14.71 -27.66 -4.07
N ALA A 242 14.09 -27.70 -5.24
CA ALA A 242 13.78 -28.89 -6.04
C ALA A 242 14.86 -29.96 -5.96
N GLY A 243 14.42 -31.17 -5.58
CA GLY A 243 15.23 -32.37 -5.58
C GLY A 243 15.77 -32.70 -6.97
N ALA A 244 16.87 -33.45 -7.01
CA ALA A 244 17.46 -33.93 -8.26
C ALA A 244 16.67 -35.11 -8.89
N GLY A 245 15.53 -35.51 -8.30
CA GLY A 245 14.61 -36.49 -8.83
C GLY A 245 13.37 -35.81 -9.43
N GLU A 246 13.04 -36.20 -10.65
CA GLU A 246 11.78 -35.90 -11.31
C GLU A 246 10.76 -36.98 -10.92
N LEU A 247 9.51 -36.60 -10.63
CA LEU A 247 8.46 -37.55 -10.28
C LEU A 247 8.08 -38.41 -11.50
N ASP A 248 8.21 -39.73 -11.35
CA ASP A 248 7.78 -40.70 -12.36
C ASP A 248 6.25 -40.83 -12.35
N CYS A 249 5.62 -40.29 -13.39
CA CYS A 249 4.17 -40.26 -13.58
C CYS A 249 3.66 -41.30 -14.60
N ASP A 250 4.46 -42.29 -15.00
CA ASP A 250 4.03 -43.39 -15.88
C ASP A 250 2.92 -44.23 -15.18
N ASP A 251 1.67 -44.16 -15.68
CA ASP A 251 0.55 -44.96 -15.16
C ASP A 251 0.48 -46.38 -15.75
N ALA A 252 1.40 -46.68 -16.68
CA ALA A 252 1.52 -47.87 -17.49
C ALA A 252 0.35 -48.16 -18.45
N ASP A 253 -0.53 -47.18 -18.74
CA ASP A 253 -1.46 -47.25 -19.86
C ASP A 253 -0.76 -46.79 -21.16
N PRO A 254 -0.60 -47.65 -22.18
CA PRO A 254 0.05 -47.25 -23.44
C PRO A 254 -0.75 -46.21 -24.25
N CYS A 255 -1.98 -45.91 -23.83
CA CYS A 255 -2.91 -44.97 -24.45
C CYS A 255 -2.99 -43.60 -23.75
N THR A 256 -2.19 -43.34 -22.73
CA THR A 256 -2.05 -42.02 -22.09
C THR A 256 -0.73 -41.35 -22.48
N LEU A 257 -0.75 -40.02 -22.47
CA LEU A 257 0.44 -39.20 -22.36
C LEU A 257 0.54 -38.80 -20.89
N ASP A 258 1.57 -39.31 -20.24
CA ASP A 258 1.90 -38.98 -18.87
C ASP A 258 2.78 -37.73 -18.82
N GLY A 259 2.49 -36.89 -17.84
CA GLY A 259 3.31 -35.74 -17.54
C GLY A 259 3.11 -35.26 -16.11
N CYS A 260 3.87 -34.24 -15.74
CA CYS A 260 3.74 -33.59 -14.45
C CYS A 260 3.82 -32.07 -14.67
N THR A 261 2.94 -31.29 -14.05
CA THR A 261 3.14 -29.83 -13.94
C THR A 261 3.10 -29.37 -12.47
N PRO A 262 3.83 -28.31 -12.10
CA PRO A 262 3.91 -27.84 -10.71
C PRO A 262 2.57 -27.44 -10.09
N GLU A 263 1.55 -27.13 -10.90
CA GLU A 263 0.23 -26.71 -10.42
C GLU A 263 -0.72 -27.89 -10.10
N VAL A 264 -0.44 -29.09 -10.63
CA VAL A 264 -1.37 -30.24 -10.60
C VAL A 264 -0.72 -31.53 -10.09
N GLY A 265 0.60 -31.68 -10.25
CA GLY A 265 1.30 -32.96 -10.08
C GLY A 265 1.14 -33.84 -11.32
N CYS A 266 1.19 -35.16 -11.12
CA CYS A 266 1.00 -36.12 -12.21
C CYS A 266 -0.36 -35.96 -12.88
N TRP A 267 -0.34 -35.92 -14.21
CA TRP A 267 -1.52 -35.99 -15.06
C TRP A 267 -1.33 -37.04 -16.15
N HIS A 268 -2.44 -37.70 -16.48
CA HIS A 268 -2.52 -38.72 -17.52
C HIS A 268 -3.68 -38.29 -18.42
N VAL A 269 -3.37 -37.83 -19.63
CA VAL A 269 -4.40 -37.49 -20.63
C VAL A 269 -4.38 -38.54 -21.72
N PRO A 270 -5.52 -38.92 -22.34
CA PRO A 270 -5.50 -39.80 -23.50
C PRO A 270 -4.57 -39.26 -24.60
N ASP A 271 -3.60 -40.07 -25.01
CA ASP A 271 -2.61 -39.73 -26.02
C ASP A 271 -3.26 -39.64 -27.40
N THR A 272 -2.91 -38.61 -28.18
CA THR A 272 -3.28 -38.49 -29.60
C THR A 272 -2.50 -39.48 -30.48
N LYS A 273 -1.83 -40.48 -29.91
CA LYS A 273 -1.13 -41.59 -30.58
C LYS A 273 -1.87 -42.25 -31.73
N CYS A 274 -3.20 -42.32 -31.63
CA CYS A 274 -4.08 -42.95 -32.59
C CYS A 274 -4.85 -41.97 -33.48
N ASP A 275 -4.73 -40.66 -33.18
CA ASP A 275 -5.26 -39.57 -34.00
C ASP A 275 -4.65 -39.66 -35.40
N ASP A 276 -5.47 -39.93 -36.42
CA ASP A 276 -5.03 -39.92 -37.82
C ASP A 276 -5.17 -38.56 -38.51
N GLY A 277 -5.67 -37.55 -37.78
CA GLY A 277 -5.90 -36.19 -38.26
C GLY A 277 -7.19 -36.02 -39.06
N GLU A 278 -8.02 -37.05 -39.19
CA GLU A 278 -9.31 -36.96 -39.89
C GLU A 278 -10.44 -36.74 -38.86
N ALA A 279 -10.98 -35.52 -38.77
CA ALA A 279 -12.05 -35.16 -37.80
C ALA A 279 -13.37 -35.97 -37.92
N CYS A 280 -13.43 -36.94 -38.84
CA CYS A 280 -14.55 -37.84 -39.07
C CYS A 280 -14.22 -39.33 -38.87
N THR A 281 -13.21 -39.64 -38.09
CA THR A 281 -12.98 -40.93 -37.44
C THR A 281 -13.25 -40.83 -35.94
N VAL A 282 -13.49 -41.97 -35.30
CA VAL A 282 -13.37 -42.16 -33.85
C VAL A 282 -12.14 -43.00 -33.63
N ASP A 283 -11.06 -42.33 -33.21
CA ASP A 283 -9.77 -42.96 -33.00
C ASP A 283 -9.70 -43.58 -31.61
N THR A 284 -9.71 -44.91 -31.58
CA THR A 284 -9.73 -45.69 -30.34
C THR A 284 -8.38 -46.37 -30.16
N CYS A 285 -7.65 -45.95 -29.14
CA CYS A 285 -6.50 -46.70 -28.63
C CYS A 285 -7.00 -47.93 -27.86
N GLN A 286 -6.50 -49.11 -28.23
CA GLN A 286 -6.84 -50.39 -27.61
C GLN A 286 -5.89 -50.67 -26.43
N PRO A 287 -6.29 -51.48 -25.43
CA PRO A 287 -5.46 -51.77 -24.24
C PRO A 287 -4.12 -52.48 -24.48
N ASP A 288 -3.77 -52.80 -25.74
CA ASP A 288 -2.46 -53.32 -26.16
C ASP A 288 -1.60 -52.27 -26.90
N GLY A 289 -2.05 -51.00 -26.93
CA GLY A 289 -1.40 -49.90 -27.64
C GLY A 289 -1.63 -49.90 -29.15
N SER A 290 -2.59 -50.68 -29.67
CA SER A 290 -2.97 -50.65 -31.09
C SER A 290 -4.10 -49.65 -31.38
N CYS A 291 -4.12 -49.08 -32.58
CA CYS A 291 -5.09 -48.05 -32.99
C CYS A 291 -6.18 -48.61 -33.91
N THR A 292 -7.42 -48.17 -33.71
CA THR A 292 -8.56 -48.47 -34.57
C THR A 292 -9.41 -47.23 -34.80
N ASN A 293 -9.61 -46.88 -36.07
CA ASN A 293 -10.16 -45.59 -36.50
C ASN A 293 -11.46 -45.88 -37.24
N GLU A 294 -12.62 -45.70 -36.58
CA GLU A 294 -13.93 -46.06 -37.14
C GLU A 294 -14.68 -44.82 -37.66
N PRO A 295 -15.41 -44.87 -38.81
CA PRO A 295 -16.07 -43.69 -39.35
C PRO A 295 -17.10 -43.06 -38.39
N PHE A 296 -16.92 -41.78 -38.11
CA PHE A 296 -17.83 -40.97 -37.31
C PHE A 296 -18.89 -40.28 -38.16
N SER A 297 -20.06 -40.00 -37.55
CA SER A 297 -21.18 -39.32 -38.21
C SER A 297 -21.86 -38.31 -37.28
N GLY A 298 -21.07 -37.66 -36.41
CA GLY A 298 -21.51 -36.63 -35.48
C GLY A 298 -20.95 -35.24 -35.83
N PRO A 299 -21.00 -34.29 -34.89
CA PRO A 299 -20.37 -32.98 -35.03
C PRO A 299 -18.86 -33.10 -35.22
N CYS A 300 -18.26 -32.19 -35.97
CA CYS A 300 -16.82 -32.14 -36.21
C CYS A 300 -16.40 -30.69 -36.42
N GLU A 301 -15.10 -30.45 -36.54
CA GLU A 301 -14.53 -29.16 -36.93
C GLU A 301 -13.81 -29.35 -38.28
N ASP A 302 -14.06 -28.50 -39.27
CA ASP A 302 -13.38 -28.57 -40.58
C ASP A 302 -12.10 -27.70 -40.65
N GLY A 303 -11.82 -26.96 -39.57
CA GLY A 303 -10.68 -26.08 -39.42
C GLY A 303 -10.89 -24.66 -39.96
N ASP A 304 -12.10 -24.31 -40.42
CA ASP A 304 -12.48 -22.93 -40.72
C ASP A 304 -13.09 -22.28 -39.47
N LEU A 305 -12.33 -21.41 -38.80
CA LEU A 305 -12.79 -20.69 -37.60
C LEU A 305 -13.94 -19.70 -37.87
N CYS A 306 -14.39 -19.57 -39.13
CA CYS A 306 -15.50 -18.73 -39.55
C CYS A 306 -16.82 -19.48 -39.74
N THR A 307 -16.86 -20.79 -39.51
CA THR A 307 -18.08 -21.58 -39.51
C THR A 307 -18.27 -22.32 -38.19
N SER A 308 -19.50 -22.78 -37.93
CA SER A 308 -19.82 -23.60 -36.77
C SER A 308 -21.00 -24.54 -37.04
N GLY A 309 -20.97 -25.73 -36.45
CA GLY A 309 -22.06 -26.72 -36.58
C GLY A 309 -21.93 -27.64 -37.79
N GLU A 310 -20.69 -27.94 -38.18
CA GLU A 310 -20.28 -28.91 -39.17
C GLU A 310 -20.60 -30.33 -38.68
N VAL A 311 -20.85 -31.25 -39.63
CA VAL A 311 -21.23 -32.62 -39.33
C VAL A 311 -20.56 -33.57 -40.31
N CYS A 312 -20.00 -34.66 -39.80
CA CYS A 312 -19.33 -35.65 -40.63
C CYS A 312 -20.26 -36.27 -41.68
N ALA A 313 -19.90 -36.06 -42.95
CA ALA A 313 -20.61 -36.59 -44.11
C ALA A 313 -19.62 -37.26 -45.08
N ASP A 314 -19.86 -38.54 -45.38
CA ASP A 314 -19.00 -39.37 -46.26
C ASP A 314 -17.49 -39.36 -45.90
N GLY A 315 -17.17 -39.17 -44.61
CA GLY A 315 -15.80 -39.16 -44.08
C GLY A 315 -15.09 -37.81 -44.18
N VAL A 316 -15.79 -36.74 -44.53
CA VAL A 316 -15.26 -35.36 -44.55
C VAL A 316 -16.07 -34.51 -43.59
N CYS A 317 -15.40 -33.64 -42.82
CA CYS A 317 -16.11 -32.63 -42.04
C CYS A 317 -16.64 -31.55 -42.98
N ALA A 318 -17.95 -31.35 -42.97
CA ALA A 318 -18.63 -30.42 -43.87
C ALA A 318 -19.96 -29.97 -43.28
N GLY A 319 -20.42 -28.79 -43.68
CA GLY A 319 -21.61 -28.18 -43.11
C GLY A 319 -21.27 -26.76 -42.70
N GLY A 320 -21.66 -26.39 -41.48
CA GLY A 320 -21.37 -25.08 -40.92
C GLY A 320 -22.40 -24.02 -41.28
N VAL A 321 -22.68 -23.15 -40.32
CA VAL A 321 -23.23 -21.81 -40.56
C VAL A 321 -22.14 -20.78 -40.29
N PRO A 322 -22.04 -19.69 -41.09
CA PRO A 322 -21.08 -18.64 -40.83
C PRO A 322 -21.24 -18.08 -39.41
N VAL A 323 -20.13 -18.00 -38.67
CA VAL A 323 -20.06 -17.34 -37.37
C VAL A 323 -20.25 -15.84 -37.58
N SER A 324 -21.05 -15.22 -36.72
CA SER A 324 -21.14 -13.76 -36.67
C SER A 324 -19.92 -13.24 -35.92
N CYS A 325 -19.11 -12.43 -36.58
CA CYS A 325 -17.96 -11.74 -35.97
C CYS A 325 -18.25 -10.28 -35.65
N ASP A 326 -19.53 -9.89 -35.63
CA ASP A 326 -19.99 -8.59 -35.15
C ASP A 326 -19.57 -8.42 -33.67
N ASP A 327 -18.75 -7.41 -33.35
CA ASP A 327 -18.45 -7.01 -31.97
C ASP A 327 -19.37 -5.89 -31.45
N ASP A 328 -20.41 -5.54 -32.22
CA ASP A 328 -21.39 -4.48 -31.96
C ASP A 328 -20.78 -3.06 -31.81
N GLU A 329 -19.50 -2.87 -32.16
CA GLU A 329 -18.79 -1.57 -32.08
C GLU A 329 -18.86 -0.78 -33.40
N GLU A 330 -19.49 0.39 -33.42
CA GLU A 330 -19.63 1.21 -34.65
C GLU A 330 -18.30 1.68 -35.27
N CYS A 331 -17.19 1.55 -34.53
CA CYS A 331 -15.86 2.01 -34.90
C CYS A 331 -14.86 0.90 -35.27
N THR A 332 -15.31 -0.35 -35.32
CA THR A 332 -14.63 -1.50 -35.92
C THR A 332 -15.27 -1.83 -37.26
N ALA A 333 -14.66 -2.78 -37.96
CA ALA A 333 -15.28 -3.48 -39.08
C ALA A 333 -14.86 -4.93 -39.01
N ASP A 334 -15.87 -5.78 -39.03
CA ASP A 334 -15.71 -7.20 -38.77
C ASP A 334 -15.34 -7.95 -40.02
N GLY A 335 -14.26 -8.72 -39.89
CA GLY A 335 -13.89 -9.77 -40.80
C GLY A 335 -13.80 -11.08 -40.05
N CYS A 336 -13.92 -12.17 -40.78
CA CYS A 336 -13.48 -13.45 -40.28
C CYS A 336 -12.39 -13.99 -41.21
N ASP A 337 -11.27 -14.42 -40.62
CA ASP A 337 -10.19 -15.12 -41.30
C ASP A 337 -10.23 -16.61 -40.89
N PRO A 338 -10.36 -17.55 -41.84
CA PRO A 338 -10.48 -18.98 -41.52
C PRO A 338 -9.37 -19.56 -40.63
N ALA A 339 -8.18 -18.95 -40.60
CA ALA A 339 -7.05 -19.42 -39.81
C ALA A 339 -6.89 -18.70 -38.46
N THR A 340 -7.50 -17.54 -38.25
CA THR A 340 -7.42 -16.79 -36.97
C THR A 340 -8.76 -16.47 -36.31
N GLY A 341 -9.89 -16.80 -36.94
CA GLY A 341 -11.24 -16.52 -36.46
C GLY A 341 -11.67 -15.08 -36.70
N CYS A 342 -12.52 -14.57 -35.80
CA CYS A 342 -13.01 -13.19 -35.87
C CYS A 342 -11.87 -12.16 -35.74
N THR A 343 -11.98 -11.10 -36.53
CA THR A 343 -10.98 -10.04 -36.66
C THR A 343 -11.67 -8.69 -36.80
N HIS A 344 -11.29 -7.73 -35.96
CA HIS A 344 -11.95 -6.42 -35.90
C HIS A 344 -10.91 -5.36 -36.27
N PHE A 345 -11.22 -4.55 -37.29
CA PHE A 345 -10.28 -3.53 -37.80
C PHE A 345 -10.85 -2.13 -37.61
N TYR A 346 -10.09 -1.24 -36.95
CA TYR A 346 -10.53 0.13 -36.71
C TYR A 346 -10.86 0.86 -38.01
N VAL A 347 -12.10 1.34 -38.10
CA VAL A 347 -12.54 2.22 -39.18
C VAL A 347 -12.51 3.68 -38.75
N GLY A 348 -12.45 4.56 -39.74
CA GLY A 348 -12.70 5.99 -39.55
C GLY A 348 -14.05 6.35 -40.14
N GLY A 349 -14.85 7.11 -39.42
CA GLY A 349 -16.22 7.45 -39.80
C GLY A 349 -16.86 8.36 -38.76
N ALA A 350 -18.11 8.75 -39.02
CA ALA A 350 -18.97 9.26 -37.96
C ALA A 350 -19.62 8.07 -37.23
N CYS A 351 -19.84 8.23 -35.94
CA CYS A 351 -20.48 7.28 -35.02
C CYS A 351 -21.38 8.06 -34.05
N ASP A 352 -21.96 7.39 -33.06
CA ASP A 352 -22.68 8.00 -31.94
C ASP A 352 -22.12 7.43 -30.62
N ASP A 353 -21.39 8.24 -29.83
CA ASP A 353 -20.78 7.76 -28.56
C ASP A 353 -21.81 7.55 -27.43
N GLY A 354 -23.09 7.77 -27.75
CA GLY A 354 -24.23 7.63 -26.87
C GLY A 354 -24.42 8.77 -25.88
N TYR A 355 -23.48 9.72 -25.79
CA TYR A 355 -23.55 10.82 -24.83
C TYR A 355 -24.21 12.04 -25.44
N SER A 356 -25.35 12.45 -24.89
CA SER A 356 -26.19 13.48 -25.51
C SER A 356 -25.65 14.94 -25.48
N CYS A 357 -24.42 15.16 -24.99
CA CYS A 357 -23.65 16.42 -25.10
C CYS A 357 -22.40 16.33 -26.00
N SER A 358 -22.05 15.16 -26.55
CA SER A 358 -21.08 15.04 -27.64
C SER A 358 -21.71 15.54 -28.96
N ILE A 359 -20.88 15.93 -29.92
CA ILE A 359 -21.30 16.33 -31.27
C ILE A 359 -20.22 15.95 -32.28
N GLU A 360 -20.65 15.65 -33.51
CA GLU A 360 -19.75 15.29 -34.62
C GLU A 360 -18.82 14.10 -34.28
N ASP A 361 -19.34 13.14 -33.51
CA ASP A 361 -18.58 12.02 -32.97
C ASP A 361 -17.95 11.21 -34.10
N THR A 362 -16.69 10.87 -33.91
CA THR A 362 -15.82 10.35 -34.95
C THR A 362 -15.03 9.16 -34.41
N CYS A 363 -14.96 8.08 -35.19
CA CYS A 363 -14.14 6.93 -34.83
C CYS A 363 -12.65 7.28 -34.86
N VAL A 364 -11.97 7.12 -33.71
CA VAL A 364 -10.54 7.34 -33.55
C VAL A 364 -9.93 6.14 -32.84
N ALA A 365 -9.12 5.37 -33.58
CA ALA A 365 -8.41 4.18 -33.07
C ALA A 365 -9.35 3.13 -32.42
N GLY A 366 -10.52 2.91 -33.02
CA GLY A 366 -11.51 1.93 -32.56
C GLY A 366 -12.53 2.46 -31.57
N LEU A 367 -12.32 3.65 -31.00
CA LEU A 367 -13.27 4.26 -30.07
C LEU A 367 -14.10 5.33 -30.78
N CYS A 368 -15.40 5.38 -30.51
CA CYS A 368 -16.22 6.54 -30.86
C CYS A 368 -15.92 7.69 -29.89
N VAL A 369 -15.56 8.87 -30.42
CA VAL A 369 -15.23 10.04 -29.60
C VAL A 369 -15.88 11.33 -30.12
N GLY A 370 -16.62 12.02 -29.24
CA GLY A 370 -17.20 13.33 -29.49
C GLY A 370 -16.21 14.46 -29.81
N ALA A 371 -16.59 15.38 -30.71
CA ALA A 371 -15.76 16.50 -31.14
C ALA A 371 -15.99 17.79 -30.33
N LYS A 372 -14.91 18.58 -30.15
CA LYS A 372 -14.93 19.81 -29.34
C LYS A 372 -15.47 21.04 -30.07
N GLN A 373 -16.63 21.54 -29.63
CA GLN A 373 -16.91 22.99 -29.57
C GLN A 373 -17.38 23.49 -28.19
N GLY A 374 -16.74 23.00 -27.12
CA GLY A 374 -16.76 23.63 -25.80
C GLY A 374 -18.11 23.56 -25.06
N CYS A 375 -18.19 22.67 -24.08
CA CYS A 375 -19.42 22.32 -23.35
C CYS A 375 -20.13 23.49 -22.62
N GLY A 376 -19.49 24.67 -22.52
CA GLY A 376 -20.14 25.92 -22.09
C GLY A 376 -21.28 26.41 -23.02
N LEU A 377 -21.51 25.75 -24.15
CA LEU A 377 -22.71 25.88 -24.99
C LEU A 377 -23.51 24.58 -25.14
N CYS A 378 -23.24 23.49 -24.40
CA CYS A 378 -24.16 22.35 -24.41
C CYS A 378 -25.51 22.85 -23.89
N GLN A 379 -26.53 22.86 -24.76
CA GLN A 379 -27.90 22.89 -24.30
C GLN A 379 -28.21 21.51 -23.75
N THR A 380 -27.69 21.27 -22.54
CA THR A 380 -27.81 20.04 -21.76
C THR A 380 -29.22 19.48 -21.94
N PRO A 381 -29.37 18.35 -22.64
CA PRO A 381 -30.63 17.99 -23.24
C PRO A 381 -31.68 17.74 -22.16
N VAL A 382 -32.91 18.11 -22.49
CA VAL A 382 -34.04 17.90 -21.59
C VAL A 382 -34.41 16.43 -21.64
N THR A 383 -33.96 15.67 -20.66
CA THR A 383 -34.29 14.25 -20.53
C THR A 383 -35.62 14.08 -19.78
N ASP A 384 -36.52 13.32 -20.41
CA ASP A 384 -37.75 12.76 -19.85
C ASP A 384 -37.67 11.22 -19.66
N LYS A 385 -36.53 10.63 -20.04
CA LYS A 385 -36.23 9.19 -19.95
C LYS A 385 -35.25 8.82 -18.84
N ALA A 386 -34.56 9.79 -18.24
CA ALA A 386 -33.68 9.53 -17.11
C ALA A 386 -34.48 9.27 -15.82
N LEU A 387 -34.00 8.33 -15.01
CA LEU A 387 -34.63 7.95 -13.75
C LEU A 387 -34.10 8.80 -12.60
N LYS A 388 -34.94 9.68 -12.04
CA LYS A 388 -34.57 10.50 -10.88
C LYS A 388 -34.41 9.64 -9.63
N VAL A 389 -33.29 9.80 -8.92
CA VAL A 389 -33.05 9.26 -7.58
C VAL A 389 -33.96 9.94 -6.54
N ILE A 390 -34.59 9.16 -5.67
CA ILE A 390 -35.44 9.62 -4.55
C ILE A 390 -34.87 9.25 -3.18
N SER A 391 -34.10 8.17 -3.09
CA SER A 391 -33.43 7.74 -1.86
C SER A 391 -31.93 7.55 -2.11
N LEU A 392 -31.13 7.86 -1.09
CA LEU A 392 -29.74 7.39 -0.99
C LEU A 392 -29.52 6.87 0.44
N LEU A 393 -29.02 5.65 0.56
CA LEU A 393 -28.86 4.92 1.83
C LEU A 393 -27.49 4.24 1.86
N MET A 394 -26.60 4.74 2.72
CA MET A 394 -25.23 4.23 2.89
C MET A 394 -25.17 2.93 3.68
N ALA A 395 -26.21 2.63 4.45
CA ALA A 395 -26.47 1.30 5.01
C ALA A 395 -27.97 1.17 5.23
N GLY A 396 -28.55 0.00 4.92
CA GLY A 396 -29.99 -0.25 5.06
C GLY A 396 -30.42 -0.52 6.50
N ASP A 397 -29.56 -1.16 7.28
CA ASP A 397 -29.92 -1.77 8.58
C ASP A 397 -28.75 -1.87 9.58
N ALA A 398 -27.59 -1.28 9.27
CA ALA A 398 -26.34 -1.36 10.03
C ALA A 398 -25.76 -2.79 10.19
N ASN A 399 -26.15 -3.73 9.32
CA ASN A 399 -25.45 -5.00 9.18
C ASN A 399 -24.34 -4.90 8.10
N PRO A 400 -23.16 -5.51 8.30
CA PRO A 400 -22.32 -5.95 7.19
C PRO A 400 -23.16 -6.84 6.25
N GLY A 401 -23.04 -6.69 4.93
CA GLY A 401 -23.95 -7.34 3.96
C GLY A 401 -24.84 -6.40 3.13
N SER A 402 -24.49 -5.12 3.01
CA SER A 402 -25.14 -4.17 2.08
C SER A 402 -24.19 -3.50 1.08
N GLY A 403 -22.95 -3.98 1.02
CA GLY A 403 -21.91 -3.64 0.07
C GLY A 403 -22.16 -4.12 -1.36
N LEU A 404 -21.33 -3.63 -2.26
CA LEU A 404 -20.95 -4.34 -3.47
C LEU A 404 -19.65 -5.07 -3.14
N ASP A 405 -19.48 -6.29 -3.62
CA ASP A 405 -18.20 -7.01 -3.61
C ASP A 405 -17.29 -6.40 -4.70
N VAL A 406 -16.11 -5.93 -4.32
CA VAL A 406 -15.20 -5.12 -5.16
C VAL A 406 -13.79 -5.72 -5.24
N ASP A 407 -13.31 -6.30 -4.14
CA ASP A 407 -12.05 -7.04 -4.06
C ASP A 407 -12.17 -8.46 -4.65
N GLY A 408 -13.36 -9.07 -4.60
CA GLY A 408 -13.61 -10.46 -4.99
C GLY A 408 -13.18 -11.47 -3.92
N ASP A 409 -12.93 -11.04 -2.68
CA ASP A 409 -12.47 -11.93 -1.60
C ASP A 409 -13.68 -12.52 -0.82
N PRO A 410 -13.91 -13.84 -0.87
CA PRO A 410 -14.96 -14.46 -0.06
C PRO A 410 -14.69 -14.42 1.46
N LEU A 411 -13.49 -14.02 1.91
CA LEU A 411 -13.13 -13.90 3.32
C LEU A 411 -13.43 -12.52 3.91
N THR A 412 -13.38 -11.45 3.11
CA THR A 412 -14.00 -10.15 3.45
C THR A 412 -15.53 -10.26 3.39
N CYS A 413 -16.06 -11.18 2.57
CA CYS A 413 -17.49 -11.57 2.54
C CYS A 413 -18.01 -12.31 3.81
N ALA A 414 -17.96 -11.64 4.96
CA ALA A 414 -18.41 -12.13 6.27
C ALA A 414 -19.86 -11.71 6.66
N PRO A 415 -20.79 -12.65 6.99
CA PRO A 415 -20.74 -14.09 6.75
C PRO A 415 -21.96 -14.66 5.99
N GLU A 416 -21.70 -15.81 5.37
CA GLU A 416 -22.52 -16.59 4.42
C GLU A 416 -24.05 -16.75 4.63
N PRO A 417 -24.77 -17.10 3.53
CA PRO A 417 -24.29 -17.26 2.16
C PRO A 417 -24.50 -15.96 1.37
N CYS A 418 -23.42 -15.34 0.88
CA CYS A 418 -23.42 -13.96 0.39
C CYS A 418 -24.40 -13.72 -0.78
N GLY A 419 -25.61 -13.24 -0.43
CA GLY A 419 -26.60 -12.65 -1.33
C GLY A 419 -26.83 -11.20 -0.92
N GLY A 420 -25.92 -10.32 -1.33
CA GLY A 420 -25.76 -8.94 -0.84
C GLY A 420 -24.38 -8.77 -0.22
N GLY A 421 -23.48 -8.09 -0.95
CA GLY A 421 -22.04 -8.02 -0.64
C GLY A 421 -21.75 -7.36 0.71
N VAL A 422 -20.57 -7.60 1.28
CA VAL A 422 -20.37 -7.36 2.72
C VAL A 422 -19.85 -5.98 3.04
N ASP A 423 -18.93 -5.46 2.25
CA ASP A 423 -18.08 -4.36 2.68
C ASP A 423 -18.71 -3.00 2.43
N ASN A 424 -18.85 -2.25 3.53
CA ASN A 424 -19.39 -0.92 3.47
C ASN A 424 -18.83 -0.03 4.58
N ALA A 425 -17.69 0.60 4.27
CA ALA A 425 -17.02 1.60 5.10
C ALA A 425 -17.95 2.73 5.58
N LEU A 426 -18.97 3.09 4.78
CA LEU A 426 -19.91 4.16 5.11
C LEU A 426 -20.95 3.76 6.16
N SER A 427 -21.08 2.47 6.48
CA SER A 427 -22.03 1.98 7.50
C SER A 427 -21.85 2.64 8.87
N VAL A 428 -20.60 2.89 9.27
CA VAL A 428 -20.21 3.58 10.53
C VAL A 428 -20.80 4.99 10.63
N ILE A 429 -20.95 5.67 9.49
CA ILE A 429 -21.45 7.05 9.39
C ILE A 429 -22.85 7.16 8.78
N ALA A 430 -23.45 6.06 8.34
CA ALA A 430 -24.76 6.03 7.70
C ALA A 430 -25.87 6.64 8.58
N ALA A 431 -25.83 6.39 9.90
CA ALA A 431 -26.75 7.00 10.86
C ALA A 431 -26.61 8.53 10.98
N LEU A 432 -25.47 9.10 10.58
CA LEU A 432 -25.20 10.54 10.57
C LEU A 432 -25.58 11.19 9.23
N MET A 433 -25.50 10.44 8.13
CA MET A 433 -25.59 10.97 6.76
C MET A 433 -26.91 10.64 6.04
N ASN A 434 -27.55 9.52 6.34
CA ASN A 434 -28.76 9.09 5.63
C ASN A 434 -29.91 10.10 5.76
N GLU A 435 -30.17 10.66 6.94
CA GLU A 435 -31.26 11.64 7.14
C GLU A 435 -30.99 12.97 6.38
N PRO A 436 -29.84 13.65 6.55
CA PRO A 436 -29.53 14.86 5.78
C PRO A 436 -29.52 14.64 4.25
N LEU A 437 -29.04 13.49 3.78
CA LEU A 437 -28.97 13.19 2.35
C LEU A 437 -30.36 12.96 1.74
N ASN A 438 -31.25 12.25 2.44
CA ASN A 438 -32.63 12.07 2.00
C ASN A 438 -33.45 13.38 2.14
N GLU A 439 -33.17 14.24 3.14
CA GLU A 439 -33.72 15.60 3.18
C GLU A 439 -33.25 16.45 1.99
N ALA A 440 -31.98 16.33 1.58
CA ALA A 440 -31.43 17.02 0.42
C ALA A 440 -32.10 16.58 -0.90
N LEU A 441 -32.38 15.28 -1.07
CA LEU A 441 -33.14 14.76 -2.20
C LEU A 441 -34.62 15.17 -2.16
N ALA A 442 -35.24 15.16 -0.97
CA ALA A 442 -36.63 15.56 -0.74
C ALA A 442 -36.87 17.07 -0.92
N SER A 443 -35.84 17.89 -0.76
CA SER A 443 -35.88 19.35 -0.97
C SER A 443 -35.33 19.81 -2.32
N ALA A 444 -34.87 18.87 -3.17
CA ALA A 444 -34.12 19.15 -4.40
C ALA A 444 -32.87 20.04 -4.18
N ALA A 445 -32.26 19.94 -3.00
CA ALA A 445 -30.96 20.57 -2.71
C ALA A 445 -29.81 19.89 -3.49
N VAL A 446 -29.96 18.60 -3.83
CA VAL A 446 -29.16 17.84 -4.83
C VAL A 446 -30.14 17.02 -5.68
N LEU A 447 -29.81 16.74 -6.94
CA LEU A 447 -30.73 16.08 -7.86
C LEU A 447 -30.00 15.14 -8.83
N TYR A 448 -29.77 13.91 -8.38
CA TYR A 448 -29.22 12.86 -9.23
C TYR A 448 -30.28 12.24 -10.15
N VAL A 449 -29.92 12.07 -11.41
CA VAL A 449 -30.67 11.26 -12.39
C VAL A 449 -29.74 10.19 -12.96
N VAL A 450 -30.28 9.00 -13.20
CA VAL A 450 -29.61 7.92 -13.93
C VAL A 450 -30.12 7.98 -15.36
N ASP A 451 -29.26 8.35 -16.30
CA ASP A 451 -29.59 8.38 -17.72
C ASP A 451 -29.45 6.98 -18.33
N LEU A 452 -30.52 6.57 -19.02
CA LEU A 452 -30.73 5.25 -19.62
C LEU A 452 -31.35 5.39 -21.03
N ASP A 453 -31.18 6.54 -21.70
CA ASP A 453 -31.78 6.79 -23.04
C ASP A 453 -31.37 5.75 -24.09
N LYS A 454 -30.13 5.22 -23.98
CA LYS A 454 -29.58 4.17 -24.86
C LYS A 454 -29.83 2.73 -24.36
N ALA A 455 -30.58 2.55 -23.26
CA ALA A 455 -30.74 1.23 -22.64
C ALA A 455 -31.46 0.21 -23.52
N THR A 456 -30.80 -0.93 -23.71
CA THR A 456 -31.34 -2.12 -24.37
C THR A 456 -31.87 -3.14 -23.34
N LEU A 457 -32.65 -4.13 -23.78
CA LEU A 457 -33.24 -5.18 -22.91
C LEU A 457 -32.90 -6.61 -23.37
N ASP A 458 -32.05 -6.74 -24.39
CA ASP A 458 -31.56 -7.98 -24.99
C ASP A 458 -30.20 -8.44 -24.43
N GLY A 459 -29.58 -7.61 -23.60
CA GLY A 459 -28.28 -7.89 -22.97
C GLY A 459 -27.09 -7.22 -23.65
N GLN A 460 -27.32 -6.47 -24.74
CA GLN A 460 -26.27 -5.66 -25.38
C GLN A 460 -25.70 -4.60 -24.43
N GLU A 461 -24.43 -4.24 -24.63
CA GLU A 461 -23.82 -3.12 -23.90
C GLU A 461 -24.40 -1.78 -24.41
N PHE A 462 -24.53 -0.80 -23.52
CA PHE A 462 -24.94 0.55 -23.84
C PHE A 462 -24.35 1.57 -22.86
N PRO A 463 -24.11 2.82 -23.28
CA PRO A 463 -23.66 3.85 -22.38
C PRO A 463 -24.78 4.35 -21.47
N MET A 464 -24.52 4.33 -20.16
CA MET A 464 -25.33 5.00 -19.13
C MET A 464 -24.54 6.12 -18.47
N ALA A 465 -25.24 7.02 -17.76
CA ALA A 465 -24.58 8.05 -16.95
C ALA A 465 -25.32 8.32 -15.64
N VAL A 466 -24.61 8.76 -14.61
CA VAL A 466 -25.19 9.32 -13.38
C VAL A 466 -24.89 10.82 -13.34
N LEU A 467 -25.93 11.67 -13.37
CA LEU A 467 -25.79 13.10 -13.60
C LEU A 467 -26.42 13.91 -12.45
N ASP A 468 -25.69 14.89 -11.90
CA ASP A 468 -26.33 15.96 -11.13
C ASP A 468 -27.05 16.91 -12.09
N SER A 469 -28.23 17.38 -11.69
CA SER A 469 -29.21 18.04 -12.57
C SER A 469 -29.92 19.21 -11.90
N GLU A 470 -30.64 19.99 -12.69
CA GLU A 470 -31.67 20.91 -12.20
C GLU A 470 -33.01 20.63 -12.89
N LEU A 471 -34.12 20.94 -12.21
CA LEU A 471 -35.46 20.89 -12.82
C LEU A 471 -35.55 21.94 -13.94
N THR A 472 -36.12 21.58 -15.09
CA THR A 472 -36.44 22.57 -16.14
C THR A 472 -37.35 23.67 -15.61
N LEU A 473 -37.27 24.88 -16.19
CA LEU A 473 -38.21 25.96 -15.87
C LEU A 473 -39.67 25.54 -16.04
N GLN A 474 -39.97 24.67 -17.01
CA GLN A 474 -41.32 24.15 -17.21
C GLN A 474 -41.79 23.34 -16.00
N SER A 475 -41.01 22.37 -15.54
CA SER A 475 -41.35 21.55 -14.35
C SER A 475 -41.36 22.37 -13.06
N GLN A 476 -40.48 23.38 -12.92
CA GLN A 476 -40.51 24.32 -11.79
C GLN A 476 -41.82 25.13 -11.76
N PHE A 477 -42.28 25.66 -12.90
CA PHE A 477 -43.50 26.47 -12.97
C PHE A 477 -44.80 25.67 -12.99
N SER A 478 -44.77 24.41 -13.45
CA SER A 478 -45.94 23.51 -13.35
C SER A 478 -46.19 23.05 -11.92
N GLY A 479 -45.20 23.16 -11.03
CA GLY A 479 -45.25 22.63 -9.67
C GLY A 479 -45.10 21.11 -9.64
N CYS A 480 -44.30 20.55 -10.55
CA CYS A 480 -44.09 19.11 -10.68
C CYS A 480 -43.55 18.52 -9.37
N ASP A 481 -44.24 17.53 -8.80
CA ASP A 481 -43.78 16.84 -7.59
C ASP A 481 -42.74 15.78 -7.95
N PHE A 482 -41.46 16.17 -7.89
CA PHE A 482 -40.32 15.29 -8.15
C PHE A 482 -40.17 14.11 -7.17
N GLN A 483 -41.07 13.93 -6.20
CA GLN A 483 -41.16 12.72 -5.38
C GLN A 483 -42.23 11.73 -5.87
N SER A 484 -43.16 12.14 -6.74
CA SER A 484 -44.27 11.30 -7.22
C SER A 484 -44.60 11.41 -8.71
N GLU A 485 -44.02 12.35 -9.44
CA GLU A 485 -44.29 12.66 -10.85
C GLU A 485 -43.02 12.61 -11.72
N THR A 486 -43.16 12.24 -13.00
CA THR A 486 -42.08 12.36 -14.00
C THR A 486 -41.92 13.83 -14.41
N CYS A 487 -40.88 14.48 -13.90
CA CYS A 487 -40.49 15.84 -14.30
C CYS A 487 -39.44 15.81 -15.42
N SER A 488 -39.29 16.93 -16.13
CA SER A 488 -38.23 17.11 -17.14
C SER A 488 -37.03 17.79 -16.50
N TYR A 489 -35.85 17.19 -16.69
CA TYR A 489 -34.60 17.61 -16.04
C TYR A 489 -33.62 18.23 -17.05
N THR A 490 -32.59 18.87 -16.52
CA THR A 490 -31.52 19.49 -17.29
C THR A 490 -30.22 19.19 -16.53
N PRO A 491 -29.38 18.25 -17.01
CA PRO A 491 -28.09 17.96 -16.40
C PRO A 491 -27.26 19.23 -16.21
N THR A 492 -26.51 19.36 -15.12
CA THR A 492 -25.66 20.53 -14.93
C THR A 492 -24.38 20.44 -15.76
N GLN A 493 -23.80 21.59 -16.13
CA GLN A 493 -22.48 21.63 -16.77
C GLN A 493 -21.36 21.01 -15.93
N PHE A 494 -21.56 20.82 -14.62
CA PHE A 494 -20.57 20.22 -13.72
C PHE A 494 -20.58 18.68 -13.80
N SER A 495 -21.57 18.09 -14.48
CA SER A 495 -21.65 16.65 -14.73
C SER A 495 -20.84 16.20 -15.96
N TYR A 496 -20.19 17.12 -16.68
CA TYR A 496 -19.47 16.84 -17.93
C TYR A 496 -18.01 17.32 -17.94
N GLY A 497 -17.15 16.49 -18.52
CA GLY A 497 -15.74 16.75 -18.74
C GLY A 497 -15.45 17.74 -19.89
N PRO A 498 -14.18 18.12 -20.10
CA PRO A 498 -13.80 19.05 -21.16
C PRO A 498 -14.08 18.57 -22.59
N SER A 499 -14.29 17.26 -22.80
CA SER A 499 -14.68 16.66 -24.08
C SER A 499 -16.21 16.46 -24.21
N CYS A 500 -16.97 16.92 -23.21
CA CYS A 500 -18.42 16.76 -23.08
C CYS A 500 -18.89 15.31 -22.83
N GLU A 501 -17.94 14.40 -22.53
CA GLU A 501 -18.22 13.13 -21.85
C GLU A 501 -18.81 13.39 -20.45
N PRO A 502 -19.77 12.59 -19.94
CA PRO A 502 -20.16 12.66 -18.54
C PRO A 502 -18.97 12.30 -17.63
N TYR A 503 -18.75 13.03 -16.53
CA TYR A 503 -17.74 12.62 -15.54
C TYR A 503 -18.02 11.23 -14.96
N PHE A 504 -19.29 10.81 -14.97
CA PHE A 504 -19.77 9.52 -14.47
C PHE A 504 -20.51 8.77 -15.58
N GLY A 505 -19.88 8.69 -16.75
CA GLY A 505 -20.30 7.82 -17.85
C GLY A 505 -19.77 6.41 -17.65
N LEU A 506 -20.63 5.41 -17.86
CA LEU A 506 -20.28 3.99 -17.83
C LEU A 506 -20.72 3.42 -19.19
N PRO A 507 -19.79 3.21 -20.15
CA PRO A 507 -20.12 2.77 -21.51
C PRO A 507 -20.57 1.30 -21.56
N ASN A 508 -20.15 0.50 -20.58
CA ASN A 508 -20.36 -0.95 -20.50
C ASN A 508 -21.61 -1.34 -19.70
N ALA A 509 -22.72 -0.60 -19.83
CA ALA A 509 -23.93 -0.94 -19.11
C ALA A 509 -24.70 -2.05 -19.82
N THR A 510 -25.11 -3.09 -19.10
CA THR A 510 -25.90 -4.21 -19.62
C THR A 510 -27.17 -4.37 -18.80
N ILE A 511 -28.27 -4.76 -19.44
CA ILE A 511 -29.49 -5.21 -18.75
C ILE A 511 -29.80 -6.64 -19.18
N VAL A 512 -29.58 -7.59 -18.27
CA VAL A 512 -29.82 -9.02 -18.51
C VAL A 512 -30.84 -9.52 -17.49
N ASN A 513 -31.96 -10.10 -17.95
CA ASN A 513 -33.05 -10.59 -17.09
C ASN A 513 -33.63 -9.54 -16.11
N GLY A 514 -33.48 -8.25 -16.42
CA GLY A 514 -33.90 -7.14 -15.55
C GLY A 514 -32.87 -6.71 -14.49
N GLU A 515 -31.67 -7.29 -14.49
CA GLU A 515 -30.52 -6.80 -13.72
C GLU A 515 -29.69 -5.83 -14.56
N LEU A 516 -29.53 -4.59 -14.09
CA LEU A 516 -28.56 -3.62 -14.62
C LEU A 516 -27.18 -3.87 -14.02
N ARG A 517 -26.15 -3.89 -14.86
CA ARG A 517 -24.73 -3.93 -14.45
C ARG A 517 -23.94 -2.94 -15.29
N ALA A 518 -23.13 -2.09 -14.66
CA ALA A 518 -22.26 -1.14 -15.36
C ALA A 518 -21.02 -0.81 -14.52
N GLY A 519 -19.97 -0.27 -15.14
CA GLY A 519 -18.69 0.04 -14.50
C GLY A 519 -17.90 -1.22 -14.11
N GLY A 520 -16.92 -1.07 -13.23
CA GLY A 520 -15.95 -2.12 -12.88
C GLY A 520 -14.58 -1.54 -12.54
N LYS A 521 -13.52 -2.34 -12.69
CA LYS A 521 -12.15 -1.88 -12.46
C LYS A 521 -11.75 -0.73 -13.39
N GLY A 522 -11.01 0.25 -12.86
CA GLY A 522 -10.54 1.43 -13.59
C GLY A 522 -11.54 2.59 -13.71
N TYR A 523 -12.81 2.38 -13.35
CA TYR A 523 -13.81 3.45 -13.35
C TYR A 523 -13.73 4.30 -12.08
N VAL A 524 -13.79 5.63 -12.19
CA VAL A 524 -13.73 6.54 -11.04
C VAL A 524 -14.93 7.49 -11.05
N MET A 525 -15.69 7.49 -9.96
CA MET A 525 -16.84 8.37 -9.73
C MET A 525 -16.55 9.32 -8.56
N THR A 526 -17.06 10.56 -8.57
CA THR A 526 -16.93 11.49 -7.43
C THR A 526 -18.28 12.13 -7.10
N MET A 527 -18.99 11.59 -6.12
CA MET A 527 -20.33 12.03 -5.76
C MET A 527 -20.29 13.19 -4.75
N ALA A 528 -21.16 14.18 -4.94
CA ALA A 528 -21.37 15.30 -4.02
C ALA A 528 -22.54 15.00 -3.06
N LEU A 529 -22.23 14.60 -1.83
CA LEU A 529 -23.20 14.21 -0.81
C LEU A 529 -23.55 15.42 0.05
N ALA A 530 -24.77 15.94 -0.07
CA ALA A 530 -25.22 17.10 0.71
C ALA A 530 -25.59 16.70 2.15
N LEU A 531 -25.10 17.47 3.12
CA LEU A 531 -25.32 17.28 4.56
C LEU A 531 -26.20 18.39 5.19
N GLY A 532 -26.93 19.13 4.36
CA GLY A 532 -27.70 20.29 4.78
C GLY A 532 -26.86 21.55 4.97
N GLY A 533 -27.52 22.69 5.18
CA GLY A 533 -26.87 23.99 5.43
C GLY A 533 -25.99 24.54 4.28
N GLY A 534 -26.00 23.90 3.10
CA GLY A 534 -25.10 24.21 1.98
C GLY A 534 -23.72 23.53 2.09
N VAL A 535 -23.57 22.53 2.95
CA VAL A 535 -22.34 21.73 3.11
C VAL A 535 -22.44 20.45 2.29
N PHE A 536 -21.35 20.12 1.59
CA PHE A 536 -21.23 18.96 0.71
C PHE A 536 -19.95 18.19 1.03
N ILE A 537 -20.03 16.86 0.97
CA ILE A 537 -18.91 15.94 0.95
C ILE A 537 -18.65 15.51 -0.49
N ALA A 538 -17.39 15.53 -0.94
CA ALA A 538 -16.98 14.88 -2.17
C ALA A 538 -16.44 13.48 -1.83
N LEU A 539 -17.18 12.44 -2.22
CA LEU A 539 -16.78 11.05 -2.07
C LEU A 539 -16.29 10.52 -3.42
N THR A 540 -14.99 10.24 -3.54
CA THR A 540 -14.43 9.55 -4.71
C THR A 540 -14.51 8.05 -4.50
N ILE A 541 -15.03 7.36 -5.51
CA ILE A 541 -15.24 5.92 -5.59
C ILE A 541 -14.36 5.46 -6.76
N VAL A 542 -13.32 4.70 -6.47
CA VAL A 542 -12.47 3.98 -7.42
C VAL A 542 -13.10 2.62 -7.67
N ASP A 543 -12.81 2.01 -8.82
CA ASP A 543 -13.47 0.80 -9.32
C ASP A 543 -15.00 0.90 -9.23
N ALA A 544 -15.51 2.07 -9.63
CA ALA A 544 -16.90 2.46 -9.49
C ALA A 544 -17.82 1.63 -10.38
N GLN A 545 -18.87 1.07 -9.77
CA GLN A 545 -19.82 0.21 -10.45
C GLN A 545 -21.25 0.50 -10.03
N VAL A 546 -22.18 0.24 -10.94
CA VAL A 546 -23.62 0.26 -10.68
C VAL A 546 -24.15 -1.16 -10.82
N ARG A 547 -24.98 -1.57 -9.86
CA ARG A 547 -25.75 -2.82 -9.90
C ARG A 547 -27.17 -2.53 -9.48
N GLY A 548 -28.18 -3.06 -10.16
CA GLY A 548 -29.57 -2.84 -9.74
C GLY A 548 -30.58 -3.68 -10.49
N VAL A 549 -31.84 -3.56 -10.09
CA VAL A 549 -32.99 -4.20 -10.74
C VAL A 549 -33.83 -3.13 -11.42
N VAL A 550 -33.97 -3.22 -12.74
CA VAL A 550 -34.88 -2.37 -13.50
C VAL A 550 -36.32 -2.86 -13.35
N LYS A 551 -37.25 -1.90 -13.26
CA LYS A 551 -38.70 -2.12 -13.31
C LYS A 551 -39.15 -1.75 -14.72
N LEU A 552 -39.91 -2.63 -15.37
CA LEU A 552 -40.46 -2.39 -16.70
C LEU A 552 -41.93 -2.00 -16.62
N GLY A 553 -42.37 -1.17 -17.56
CA GLY A 553 -43.75 -0.71 -17.72
C GLY A 553 -44.70 -1.82 -18.16
N GLY A 554 -45.99 -1.51 -18.26
CA GLY A 554 -47.04 -2.48 -18.59
C GLY A 554 -46.93 -3.12 -19.99
N ASP A 555 -46.15 -2.53 -20.90
CA ASP A 555 -45.82 -3.09 -22.22
C ASP A 555 -44.55 -3.97 -22.23
N GLY A 556 -43.77 -3.99 -21.15
CA GLY A 556 -42.51 -4.72 -21.04
C GLY A 556 -41.34 -4.13 -21.83
N THR A 557 -41.46 -2.91 -22.38
CA THR A 557 -40.44 -2.28 -23.22
C THR A 557 -39.87 -0.99 -22.63
N GLN A 558 -40.63 -0.26 -21.82
CA GLN A 558 -40.14 0.96 -21.17
C GLN A 558 -39.56 0.65 -19.78
N ILE A 559 -38.35 1.14 -19.48
CA ILE A 559 -37.84 1.18 -18.10
C ILE A 559 -38.57 2.29 -17.33
N VAL A 560 -39.21 1.93 -16.22
CA VAL A 560 -40.03 2.82 -15.38
C VAL A 560 -39.45 3.05 -13.99
N GLY A 561 -38.33 2.42 -13.66
CA GLY A 561 -37.66 2.62 -12.38
C GLY A 561 -36.47 1.69 -12.21
N LEU A 562 -35.64 2.00 -11.23
CA LEU A 562 -34.42 1.28 -10.88
C LEU A 562 -34.26 1.33 -9.37
N THR A 563 -34.01 0.19 -8.76
CA THR A 563 -33.54 0.09 -7.37
C THR A 563 -32.18 -0.58 -7.43
N GLY A 564 -31.15 0.04 -6.88
CA GLY A 564 -29.78 -0.42 -7.07
C GLY A 564 -28.79 0.06 -6.02
N VAL A 565 -27.51 -0.10 -6.36
CA VAL A 565 -26.33 0.22 -5.58
C VAL A 565 -25.33 0.91 -6.50
N ILE A 566 -24.77 2.02 -6.04
CA ILE A 566 -23.53 2.58 -6.56
C ILE A 566 -22.44 2.18 -5.57
N GLY A 567 -21.41 1.47 -6.02
CA GLY A 567 -20.36 0.93 -5.16
C GLY A 567 -18.99 0.95 -5.82
N GLY A 568 -17.98 0.51 -5.06
CA GLY A 568 -16.55 0.58 -5.41
C GLY A 568 -15.75 0.81 -4.12
N ALA A 569 -14.50 1.27 -4.22
CA ALA A 569 -13.64 1.53 -3.06
C ALA A 569 -13.30 3.01 -2.91
N THR A 570 -13.04 3.49 -1.68
CA THR A 570 -12.57 4.86 -1.43
C THR A 570 -11.28 4.85 -0.62
N PRO A 571 -10.29 5.71 -0.90
CA PRO A 571 -9.10 5.80 -0.06
C PRO A 571 -9.48 6.16 1.38
N LYS A 572 -9.10 5.35 2.37
CA LYS A 572 -9.46 5.61 3.79
C LYS A 572 -9.00 7.01 4.26
N LYS A 573 -7.83 7.44 3.76
CA LYS A 573 -7.26 8.79 3.95
C LYS A 573 -8.18 9.91 3.42
N GLN A 574 -8.88 9.69 2.29
CA GLN A 574 -9.85 10.65 1.74
C GLN A 574 -11.09 10.76 2.64
N LEU A 575 -11.65 9.63 3.08
CA LEU A 575 -12.83 9.62 3.94
C LEU A 575 -12.56 10.38 5.26
N ILE A 576 -11.42 10.09 5.91
CA ILE A 576 -10.96 10.75 7.14
C ILE A 576 -10.76 12.25 6.92
N SER A 577 -10.01 12.65 5.88
CA SER A 577 -9.72 14.08 5.62
C SER A 577 -10.97 14.88 5.27
N THR A 578 -11.92 14.28 4.56
CA THR A 578 -13.19 14.92 4.20
C THR A 578 -14.09 15.14 5.42
N ILE A 579 -14.11 14.20 6.37
CA ILE A 579 -14.85 14.32 7.63
C ILE A 579 -14.15 15.28 8.60
N ALA A 580 -12.82 15.31 8.63
CA ALA A 580 -12.04 16.29 9.40
C ALA A 580 -12.30 17.74 8.95
N ALA A 581 -12.59 17.94 7.66
CA ALA A 581 -12.90 19.25 7.09
C ALA A 581 -14.35 19.74 7.37
N LEU A 582 -15.23 18.90 7.93
CA LEU A 582 -16.62 19.28 8.20
C LEU A 582 -16.74 20.30 9.34
N PRO A 583 -17.67 21.28 9.24
CA PRO A 583 -18.00 22.14 10.37
C PRO A 583 -18.67 21.32 11.47
N SER A 584 -18.29 21.58 12.73
CA SER A 584 -18.87 20.91 13.92
C SER A 584 -20.35 21.19 14.18
N SER A 585 -21.02 21.94 13.30
CA SER A 585 -22.47 22.19 13.30
C SER A 585 -23.25 21.27 12.37
N VAL A 586 -22.57 20.44 11.58
CA VAL A 586 -23.17 19.56 10.56
C VAL A 586 -23.29 18.12 11.06
N LEU A 587 -22.29 17.65 11.80
CA LEU A 587 -22.32 16.34 12.46
C LEU A 587 -23.04 16.46 13.82
N PRO A 588 -23.85 15.46 14.23
CA PRO A 588 -24.50 15.44 15.55
C PRO A 588 -23.54 15.05 16.69
N VAL A 589 -22.31 14.63 16.34
CA VAL A 589 -21.18 14.33 17.23
C VAL A 589 -19.94 15.06 16.69
N ASP A 590 -18.88 15.22 17.49
CA ASP A 590 -17.66 15.87 17.03
C ASP A 590 -16.91 15.02 15.99
N SER A 591 -16.20 15.67 15.06
CA SER A 591 -15.50 15.00 13.98
C SER A 591 -14.35 14.11 14.46
N ALA A 592 -13.73 14.39 15.61
CA ALA A 592 -12.67 13.55 16.17
C ALA A 592 -13.23 12.20 16.68
N THR A 593 -14.42 12.19 17.28
CA THR A 593 -15.15 10.95 17.62
C THR A 593 -15.50 10.16 16.36
N VAL A 594 -15.95 10.81 15.28
CA VAL A 594 -16.25 10.10 14.01
C VAL A 594 -14.99 9.50 13.38
N ILE A 595 -13.89 10.27 13.32
CA ILE A 595 -12.60 9.78 12.81
C ILE A 595 -12.10 8.61 13.66
N SER A 596 -12.20 8.68 14.99
CA SER A 596 -11.80 7.59 15.88
C SER A 596 -12.62 6.30 15.67
N LEU A 597 -13.89 6.42 15.27
CA LEU A 597 -14.73 5.27 14.92
C LEU A 597 -14.36 4.70 13.54
N LEU A 598 -14.03 5.56 12.57
CA LEU A 598 -13.56 5.12 11.25
C LEU A 598 -12.19 4.43 11.34
N ASP A 599 -11.26 4.96 12.12
CA ASP A 599 -9.95 4.33 12.34
C ASP A 599 -10.07 2.95 12.99
N LEU A 600 -11.04 2.78 13.91
CA LEU A 600 -11.25 1.55 14.67
C LEU A 600 -12.08 0.47 13.94
N ILE A 601 -13.01 0.85 13.05
CA ILE A 601 -14.03 -0.07 12.50
C ILE A 601 -13.90 -0.23 10.98
N VAL A 602 -13.40 0.76 10.25
CA VAL A 602 -13.24 0.65 8.79
C VAL A 602 -11.86 0.06 8.50
N GLU A 603 -11.83 -1.18 8.07
CA GLU A 603 -10.61 -1.83 7.58
C GLU A 603 -10.34 -1.43 6.12
N THR A 604 -9.12 -1.66 5.64
CA THR A 604 -8.77 -1.49 4.22
C THR A 604 -8.64 -2.86 3.57
N ASP A 605 -9.46 -3.08 2.55
CA ASP A 605 -9.70 -4.33 1.85
C ASP A 605 -9.24 -4.27 0.38
N VAL A 606 -9.04 -3.06 -0.17
CA VAL A 606 -8.63 -2.86 -1.57
C VAL A 606 -7.29 -2.12 -1.67
N ASP A 607 -6.35 -2.69 -2.42
CA ASP A 607 -5.16 -2.00 -2.94
C ASP A 607 -5.56 -1.13 -4.15
N LEU A 608 -5.48 0.21 -4.01
CA LEU A 608 -5.90 1.16 -5.04
C LEU A 608 -4.79 1.64 -5.96
N ASP A 609 -3.51 1.49 -5.59
CA ASP A 609 -2.36 1.98 -6.37
C ASP A 609 -1.41 0.88 -6.88
N GLY A 610 -1.64 -0.36 -6.46
CA GLY A 610 -0.97 -1.57 -6.94
C GLY A 610 0.36 -1.85 -6.22
N ASP A 611 0.58 -1.28 -5.03
CA ASP A 611 1.83 -1.47 -4.27
C ASP A 611 1.83 -2.74 -3.38
N GLY A 612 0.67 -3.38 -3.21
CA GLY A 612 0.48 -4.58 -2.39
C GLY A 612 0.01 -4.32 -0.95
N GLU A 613 -0.18 -3.07 -0.53
CA GLU A 613 -0.84 -2.69 0.72
C GLU A 613 -2.29 -2.20 0.47
N ASN A 614 -3.27 -2.77 1.17
CA ASN A 614 -4.64 -2.28 1.08
C ASN A 614 -4.75 -0.87 1.70
N ASP A 615 -5.09 0.15 0.90
CA ASP A 615 -5.23 1.54 1.31
C ASP A 615 -6.64 2.14 1.07
N GLY A 616 -7.44 1.42 0.27
CA GLY A 616 -8.85 1.65 0.01
C GLY A 616 -9.77 0.82 0.91
N SER A 617 -10.98 1.33 1.12
CA SER A 617 -12.07 0.65 1.80
C SER A 617 -13.30 0.56 0.89
N SER A 618 -13.86 -0.64 0.69
CA SER A 618 -15.07 -0.83 -0.12
C SER A 618 -16.30 -0.14 0.48
N LEU A 619 -17.17 0.34 -0.40
CA LEU A 619 -18.40 1.04 -0.05
C LEU A 619 -19.55 0.77 -1.01
N ALA A 620 -20.75 1.02 -0.50
CA ALA A 620 -21.97 1.01 -1.29
C ALA A 620 -22.95 2.09 -0.82
N ILE A 621 -23.60 2.73 -1.78
CA ILE A 621 -24.74 3.61 -1.56
C ILE A 621 -25.93 3.01 -2.32
N ARG A 622 -26.90 2.46 -1.58
CA ARG A 622 -28.17 2.00 -2.14
C ARG A 622 -28.96 3.22 -2.61
N PHE A 623 -29.64 3.07 -3.75
CA PHE A 623 -30.52 4.11 -4.30
C PHE A 623 -31.81 3.51 -4.85
N ASP A 624 -32.91 4.25 -4.68
CA ASP A 624 -34.15 4.04 -5.42
C ASP A 624 -34.39 5.24 -6.34
N THR A 625 -34.91 4.97 -7.53
CA THR A 625 -35.47 6.01 -8.39
C THR A 625 -36.98 6.12 -8.21
N ILE A 626 -37.58 7.22 -8.71
CA ILE A 626 -39.04 7.29 -8.87
C ILE A 626 -39.50 6.05 -9.66
N PRO A 627 -40.42 5.23 -9.14
CA PRO A 627 -41.15 4.28 -9.95
C PRO A 627 -42.24 5.05 -10.70
N ALA A 628 -42.25 5.01 -12.03
CA ALA A 628 -43.34 5.63 -12.77
C ALA A 628 -44.65 4.92 -12.42
N VAL A 629 -45.58 5.68 -11.84
CA VAL A 629 -46.98 5.26 -11.71
C VAL A 629 -47.60 5.40 -13.10
N LEU A 630 -47.29 4.43 -13.98
CA LEU A 630 -48.00 4.28 -15.25
C LEU A 630 -49.42 3.78 -14.95
N GLU A 631 -50.41 4.67 -15.09
CA GLU A 631 -51.82 4.29 -15.30
C GLU A 631 -52.07 3.82 -16.74
#